data_AF-A0AAX1IH33-F1
#
_entry.id   AF-A0AAX1IH33-F1
#
_cell.length_a   1.000
_cell.length_b   1.000
_cell.length_c   1.000
_cell.angle_alpha   90.00
_cell.angle_beta   90.00
_cell.angle_gamma   90.00
#
_symmetry.space_group_name_H-M   'P 1'
#
loop_
_entity.id
_entity.type
_entity.pdbx_description
1 polymer ?
#
loop_
_entity_poly.entity_id
_entity_poly.type
_entity_poly.pdbx_seq_one_letter_code
_entity_poly.pdbx_strand_id
1 'polypeptide(L)'
;MKRAGVPSSAYRLSTIDGFAMRLIAKFPARSGHHPQLLELNNAGSDYPAIRESFRQLLDSGHIAAPIAATYARLLVDEYQDCSTVQHSIVSTLAALLPTCVLGDPLQAIFGFGGNRLVHWEQDVQSSFPAAGSLRTPWRWQIAGNEELGQWLLSQRHALTAGLPIDLTTAPSSVRWIQLVAGSEVQQRLTAARTNAPGSQGTVLVIGESMNVQGRHQLTSQTPGAMAVEAVDMRDLVNFARQFNLQAPSALQDLATFSALMMTGVGTANLVTRVGTIRRGRARTPPTPVEAEAVAFESERTMTRALRLVDALAEQTGTRVYRPEILHCCRSAMRSVINGEQDLLGAALHARERNRHLSRPIARRAVGSTLLLKGLEADIAVVLYPESMSVQNLYVALTRGAKGLVICSSTPTLTPTP
;
A
#
# COMPACT_ATOMS: atom_id res chain seq x y z
N MET A 1 -12.84 7.02 -17.16
CA MET A 1 -13.02 6.37 -18.48
C MET A 1 -14.18 5.39 -18.52
N LYS A 2 -14.13 4.22 -17.84
CA LYS A 2 -15.22 3.22 -17.87
C LYS A 2 -16.59 3.78 -17.46
N ARG A 3 -16.66 4.49 -16.31
CA ARG A 3 -17.91 5.13 -15.82
C ARG A 3 -18.48 6.17 -16.80
N ALA A 4 -17.61 6.80 -17.59
CA ALA A 4 -17.99 7.79 -18.60
C ALA A 4 -18.27 7.15 -19.97
N GLY A 5 -18.30 5.82 -20.08
CA GLY A 5 -18.61 5.12 -21.33
C GLY A 5 -17.54 5.21 -22.42
N VAL A 6 -16.32 5.65 -22.09
CA VAL A 6 -15.26 5.81 -23.12
C VAL A 6 -14.76 4.43 -23.58
N PRO A 7 -14.82 4.11 -24.89
CA PRO A 7 -14.35 2.83 -25.43
C PRO A 7 -12.88 2.56 -25.10
N SER A 8 -12.55 1.31 -24.75
CA SER A 8 -11.16 0.91 -24.44
C SER A 8 -10.21 1.01 -25.64
N SER A 9 -10.74 1.02 -26.86
CA SER A 9 -9.98 1.29 -28.09
C SER A 9 -9.53 2.75 -28.20
N ALA A 10 -10.24 3.69 -27.57
CA ALA A 10 -9.99 5.12 -27.68
C ALA A 10 -8.87 5.63 -26.74
N TYR A 11 -8.36 4.80 -25.84
CA TYR A 11 -7.27 5.18 -24.94
C TYR A 11 -6.33 4.02 -24.61
N ARG A 12 -5.18 4.38 -24.05
CA ARG A 12 -4.23 3.45 -23.43
C ARG A 12 -3.91 4.00 -22.04
N LEU A 13 -4.14 3.19 -21.01
CA LEU A 13 -3.81 3.51 -19.63
C LEU A 13 -2.57 2.71 -19.22
N SER A 14 -1.56 3.40 -18.70
CA SER A 14 -0.33 2.79 -18.21
C SER A 14 0.35 3.74 -17.22
N THR A 15 1.20 3.21 -16.33
CA THR A 15 2.15 4.03 -15.58
C THR A 15 3.24 4.54 -16.53
N ILE A 16 3.96 5.59 -16.16
CA ILE A 16 5.10 6.09 -16.95
C ILE A 16 6.14 4.99 -17.13
N ASP A 17 6.45 4.26 -16.06
CA ASP A 17 7.42 3.16 -16.11
C ASP A 17 6.93 1.98 -16.96
N GLY A 18 5.63 1.63 -16.89
CA GLY A 18 5.05 0.59 -17.74
C GLY A 18 5.03 0.99 -19.22
N PHE A 19 4.80 2.28 -19.51
CA PHE A 19 4.92 2.84 -20.86
C PHE A 19 6.36 2.75 -21.37
N ALA A 20 7.33 3.15 -20.55
CA ALA A 20 8.77 3.09 -20.84
C ALA A 20 9.23 1.66 -21.12
N MET A 21 8.95 0.71 -20.21
CA MET A 21 9.27 -0.71 -20.36
C MET A 21 8.78 -1.28 -21.69
N ARG A 22 7.52 -1.04 -22.02
CA ARG A 22 6.90 -1.55 -23.26
C ARG A 22 7.57 -0.97 -24.51
N LEU A 23 8.00 0.28 -24.48
CA LEU A 23 8.63 0.93 -25.63
C LEU A 23 10.07 0.46 -25.81
N ILE A 24 10.88 0.41 -24.76
CA ILE A 24 12.25 -0.11 -24.86
C ILE A 24 12.25 -1.58 -25.29
N ALA A 25 11.31 -2.39 -24.81
CA ALA A 25 11.14 -3.79 -25.21
C ALA A 25 10.84 -3.97 -26.71
N LYS A 26 10.15 -3.01 -27.34
CA LYS A 26 9.87 -3.04 -28.78
C LYS A 26 11.05 -2.60 -29.65
N PHE A 27 11.98 -1.84 -29.06
CA PHE A 27 13.14 -1.29 -29.76
C PHE A 27 14.44 -1.61 -29.01
N PRO A 28 14.78 -2.90 -28.77
CA PRO A 28 15.90 -3.28 -27.91
C PRO A 28 17.25 -2.76 -28.43
N ALA A 29 17.51 -2.88 -29.73
CA ALA A 29 18.74 -2.38 -30.34
C ALA A 29 18.89 -0.85 -30.27
N ARG A 30 17.78 -0.10 -30.31
CA ARG A 30 17.80 1.37 -30.26
C ARG A 30 17.83 1.92 -28.84
N SER A 31 17.22 1.21 -27.90
CA SER A 31 17.23 1.59 -26.48
C SER A 31 18.50 1.16 -25.76
N GLY A 32 19.27 0.22 -26.32
CA GLY A 32 20.56 -0.19 -25.77
C GLY A 32 20.48 -0.87 -24.40
N HIS A 33 19.29 -1.27 -23.95
CA HIS A 33 19.10 -1.86 -22.63
C HIS A 33 19.54 -3.33 -22.60
N HIS A 34 20.02 -3.78 -21.44
CA HIS A 34 20.34 -5.18 -21.23
C HIS A 34 19.04 -6.02 -21.17
N PRO A 35 18.95 -7.20 -21.83
CA PRO A 35 17.70 -7.98 -21.87
C PRO A 35 17.13 -8.35 -20.49
N GLN A 36 17.99 -8.66 -19.53
CA GLN A 36 17.59 -9.00 -18.15
C GLN A 36 16.97 -7.82 -17.39
N LEU A 37 17.12 -6.58 -17.89
CA LEU A 37 16.54 -5.40 -17.26
C LEU A 37 15.00 -5.49 -17.16
N LEU A 38 14.37 -6.16 -18.14
CA LEU A 38 12.92 -6.33 -18.18
C LEU A 38 12.43 -7.48 -17.30
N GLU A 39 13.33 -8.29 -16.75
CA GLU A 39 13.01 -9.35 -15.79
C GLU A 39 12.73 -8.79 -14.39
N LEU A 40 13.09 -7.53 -14.12
CA LEU A 40 12.87 -6.82 -12.84
C LEU A 40 13.42 -7.55 -11.61
N ASN A 41 14.50 -8.32 -11.79
CA ASN A 41 15.15 -9.09 -10.72
C ASN A 41 15.63 -8.19 -9.57
N ASN A 42 15.99 -6.94 -9.86
CA ASN A 42 16.30 -5.92 -8.87
C ASN A 42 15.59 -4.60 -9.20
N ALA A 43 14.29 -4.55 -8.92
CA ALA A 43 13.44 -3.37 -9.16
C ALA A 43 14.06 -2.02 -8.71
N GLY A 44 14.86 -2.00 -7.63
CA GLY A 44 15.52 -0.79 -7.15
C GLY A 44 16.52 -0.20 -8.14
N SER A 45 17.29 -1.03 -8.83
CA SER A 45 18.20 -0.60 -9.91
C SER A 45 17.54 -0.60 -11.29
N ASP A 46 16.61 -1.53 -11.51
CA ASP A 46 16.06 -1.79 -12.84
C ASP A 46 15.12 -0.66 -13.29
N TYR A 47 14.23 -0.16 -12.41
CA TYR A 47 13.35 0.95 -12.78
C TYR A 47 14.08 2.25 -13.12
N PRO A 48 15.12 2.68 -12.39
CA PRO A 48 15.97 3.79 -12.82
C PRO A 48 16.61 3.56 -14.20
N ALA A 49 17.17 2.37 -14.45
CA ALA A 49 17.81 2.07 -15.73
C ALA A 49 16.80 1.98 -16.90
N ILE A 50 15.58 1.48 -16.66
CA ILE A 50 14.48 1.50 -17.62
C ILE A 50 14.12 2.94 -18.01
N ARG A 51 13.95 3.82 -17.01
CA ARG A 51 13.62 5.23 -17.23
C ARG A 51 14.71 5.93 -18.04
N GLU A 52 15.97 5.69 -17.72
CA GLU A 52 17.11 6.28 -18.42
C GLU A 52 17.24 5.77 -19.87
N SER A 53 17.10 4.45 -20.08
CA SER A 53 17.11 3.85 -21.43
C SER A 53 15.97 4.40 -22.30
N PHE A 54 14.79 4.62 -21.69
CA PHE A 54 13.66 5.18 -22.41
C PHE A 54 13.84 6.67 -22.72
N ARG A 55 14.41 7.45 -21.81
CA ARG A 55 14.77 8.85 -22.04
C ARG A 55 15.72 8.98 -23.24
N GLN A 56 16.79 8.18 -23.27
CA GLN A 56 17.73 8.15 -24.39
C GLN A 56 17.07 7.75 -25.73
N LEU A 57 16.15 6.77 -25.70
CA LEU A 57 15.38 6.39 -26.87
C LEU A 57 14.50 7.54 -27.38
N LEU A 58 13.87 8.32 -26.50
CA LEU A 58 13.09 9.50 -26.87
C LEU A 58 13.99 10.60 -27.45
N ASP A 59 15.11 10.90 -26.80
CA ASP A 59 16.04 11.95 -27.22
C ASP A 59 16.68 11.67 -28.59
N SER A 60 16.82 10.39 -28.96
CA SER A 60 17.28 9.98 -30.29
C SER A 60 16.31 10.34 -31.43
N GLY A 61 15.06 10.68 -31.11
CA GLY A 61 14.00 11.01 -32.09
C GLY A 61 13.46 9.83 -32.90
N HIS A 62 14.05 8.63 -32.79
CA HIS A 62 13.70 7.47 -33.61
C HIS A 62 12.25 6.99 -33.44
N ILE A 63 11.64 7.26 -32.29
CA ILE A 63 10.27 6.85 -31.97
C ILE A 63 9.25 8.00 -32.03
N ALA A 64 9.67 9.20 -32.43
CA ALA A 64 8.80 10.37 -32.48
C ALA A 64 7.62 10.19 -33.46
N ALA A 65 7.89 9.80 -34.71
CA ALA A 65 6.86 9.59 -35.71
C ALA A 65 5.87 8.47 -35.33
N PRO A 66 6.32 7.27 -34.87
CA PRO A 66 5.39 6.26 -34.34
C PRO A 66 4.52 6.74 -33.18
N ILE A 67 5.07 7.52 -32.25
CA ILE A 67 4.29 8.07 -31.12
C ILE A 67 3.21 9.03 -31.62
N ALA A 68 3.58 10.00 -32.46
CA ALA A 68 2.65 10.98 -33.01
C ALA A 68 1.56 10.34 -33.89
N ALA A 69 1.88 9.25 -34.59
CA ALA A 69 0.92 8.47 -35.36
C ALA A 69 -0.02 7.63 -34.48
N THR A 70 0.41 7.24 -33.27
CA THR A 70 -0.35 6.34 -32.39
C THR A 70 -1.26 7.11 -31.43
N TYR A 71 -0.82 8.26 -30.94
CA TYR A 71 -1.48 9.01 -29.88
C TYR A 71 -1.80 10.44 -30.32
N ALA A 72 -3.02 10.89 -30.04
CA ALA A 72 -3.42 12.26 -30.34
C ALA A 72 -3.08 13.25 -29.21
N ARG A 73 -3.03 12.76 -27.95
CA ARG A 73 -2.80 13.57 -26.74
C ARG A 73 -2.20 12.72 -25.63
N LEU A 74 -1.54 13.36 -24.67
CA LEU A 74 -1.05 12.77 -23.44
C LEU A 74 -1.70 13.45 -22.22
N LEU A 75 -2.27 12.65 -21.32
CA LEU A 75 -2.78 13.11 -20.03
C LEU A 75 -2.01 12.39 -18.94
N VAL A 76 -1.44 13.13 -17.99
CA VAL A 76 -0.69 12.56 -16.86
C VAL A 76 -1.30 13.03 -15.56
N ASP A 77 -1.77 12.08 -14.75
CA ASP A 77 -2.37 12.33 -13.44
C ASP A 77 -1.35 12.01 -12.32
N GLU A 78 -1.63 12.47 -11.10
CA GLU A 78 -0.76 12.33 -9.93
C GLU A 78 0.67 12.88 -10.16
N TYR A 79 0.76 13.97 -10.94
CA TYR A 79 2.04 14.48 -11.44
C TYR A 79 2.99 14.95 -10.32
N GLN A 80 2.46 15.32 -9.15
CA GLN A 80 3.27 15.71 -8.00
C GLN A 80 4.22 14.60 -7.50
N ASP A 81 3.93 13.34 -7.82
CA ASP A 81 4.74 12.19 -7.40
C ASP A 81 5.70 11.72 -8.50
N CYS A 82 5.76 12.44 -9.62
CA CYS A 82 6.76 12.17 -10.64
C CYS A 82 8.16 12.47 -10.11
N SER A 83 9.08 11.54 -10.37
CA SER A 83 10.52 11.82 -10.27
C SER A 83 10.97 12.83 -11.34
N THR A 84 12.11 13.47 -11.13
CA THR A 84 12.72 14.38 -12.13
C THR A 84 12.96 13.71 -13.49
N VAL A 85 13.30 12.41 -13.49
CA VAL A 85 13.48 11.63 -14.72
C VAL A 85 12.14 11.40 -15.43
N GLN A 86 11.08 11.09 -14.69
CA GLN A 86 9.73 10.97 -15.26
C GLN A 86 9.23 12.31 -15.81
N HIS A 87 9.54 13.42 -15.13
CA HIS A 87 9.27 14.76 -15.63
C HIS A 87 9.98 15.02 -16.97
N SER A 88 11.29 14.74 -17.07
CA SER A 88 12.05 14.87 -18.32
C SER A 88 11.45 14.04 -19.46
N ILE A 89 11.04 12.79 -19.19
CA ILE A 89 10.34 11.93 -20.16
C ILE A 89 9.04 12.60 -20.64
N VAL A 90 8.20 13.08 -19.71
CA VAL A 90 6.91 13.69 -20.05
C VAL A 90 7.09 15.02 -20.79
N SER A 91 8.05 15.85 -20.40
CA SER A 91 8.37 17.11 -21.09
C SER A 91 8.87 16.85 -22.53
N THR A 92 9.65 15.79 -22.75
CA THR A 92 10.10 15.39 -24.09
C THR A 92 8.91 14.91 -24.94
N LEU A 93 8.00 14.12 -24.36
CA LEU A 93 6.76 13.71 -25.03
C LEU A 93 5.84 14.90 -25.35
N ALA A 94 5.85 15.94 -24.51
CA ALA A 94 5.05 17.15 -24.72
C ALA A 94 5.48 17.97 -25.95
N ALA A 95 6.73 17.81 -26.41
CA ALA A 95 7.18 18.37 -27.69
C ALA A 95 6.57 17.64 -28.90
N LEU A 96 6.06 16.42 -28.71
CA LEU A 96 5.48 15.59 -29.77
C LEU A 96 3.95 15.61 -29.77
N LEU A 97 3.34 15.76 -28.59
CA LEU A 97 1.91 15.59 -28.38
C LEU A 97 1.36 16.71 -27.49
N PRO A 98 0.13 17.22 -27.78
CA PRO A 98 -0.59 18.04 -26.82
C PRO A 98 -0.72 17.31 -25.49
N THR A 99 -0.15 17.90 -24.44
CA THR A 99 0.02 17.27 -23.13
C THR A 99 -0.63 18.10 -22.03
N CYS A 100 -1.34 17.43 -21.13
CA CYS A 100 -1.89 18.03 -19.92
C CYS A 100 -1.47 17.21 -18.71
N VAL A 101 -0.98 17.90 -17.67
CA VAL A 101 -0.58 17.30 -16.40
C VAL A 101 -1.55 17.75 -15.30
N LEU A 102 -1.92 16.82 -14.42
CA LEU A 102 -2.78 17.05 -13.27
C LEU A 102 -2.05 16.58 -12.02
N GLY A 103 -2.16 17.37 -10.95
CA GLY A 103 -1.54 17.01 -9.68
C GLY A 103 -1.83 18.01 -8.58
N ASP A 104 -1.40 17.62 -7.38
CA ASP A 104 -1.59 18.38 -6.15
C ASP A 104 -0.31 18.36 -5.31
N PRO A 105 0.42 19.48 -5.18
CA PRO A 105 1.68 19.55 -4.43
C PRO A 105 1.57 19.11 -2.97
N LEU A 106 0.42 19.34 -2.32
CA LEU A 106 0.21 18.92 -0.93
C LEU A 106 0.00 17.41 -0.80
N GLN A 107 -0.17 16.71 -1.90
CA GLN A 107 -0.22 15.25 -1.90
C GLN A 107 1.14 14.63 -2.20
N ALA A 108 2.21 15.38 -2.49
CA ALA A 108 3.53 14.81 -2.80
C ALA A 108 4.17 14.10 -1.58
N ILE A 109 3.98 12.78 -1.47
CA ILE A 109 4.45 11.97 -0.31
C ILE A 109 5.30 10.76 -0.70
N PHE A 110 5.70 10.65 -1.97
CA PHE A 110 6.57 9.57 -2.48
C PHE A 110 8.06 9.94 -2.59
N GLY A 111 8.50 11.05 -1.96
CA GLY A 111 9.86 11.59 -2.06
C GLY A 111 10.88 10.98 -1.10
N PHE A 112 10.92 9.65 -0.99
CA PHE A 112 11.84 8.92 -0.09
C PHE A 112 12.96 8.19 -0.85
N GLY A 113 14.01 7.80 -0.14
CA GLY A 113 15.07 6.92 -0.69
C GLY A 113 15.90 7.53 -1.82
N GLY A 114 16.12 8.86 -1.80
CA GLY A 114 16.85 9.58 -2.85
C GLY A 114 16.03 9.87 -4.11
N ASN A 115 14.76 9.47 -4.16
CA ASN A 115 13.85 9.80 -5.25
C ASN A 115 13.38 11.26 -5.14
N ARG A 116 14.11 12.20 -5.77
CA ARG A 116 13.69 13.61 -5.86
C ARG A 116 12.41 13.69 -6.70
N LEU A 117 11.32 14.11 -6.06
CA LEU A 117 10.08 14.47 -6.75
C LEU A 117 10.21 15.83 -7.42
N VAL A 118 9.35 16.07 -8.41
CA VAL A 118 9.21 17.38 -9.03
C VAL A 118 8.82 18.45 -8.01
N HIS A 119 9.45 19.61 -8.11
CA HIS A 119 8.96 20.83 -7.48
C HIS A 119 7.90 21.46 -8.38
N TRP A 120 6.71 21.71 -7.84
CA TRP A 120 5.58 22.16 -8.67
C TRP A 120 5.85 23.48 -9.41
N GLU A 121 6.33 24.49 -8.70
CA GLU A 121 6.59 25.82 -9.30
C GLU A 121 7.83 25.83 -10.19
N GLN A 122 8.95 25.26 -9.73
CA GLN A 122 10.23 25.31 -10.44
C GLN A 122 10.31 24.35 -11.62
N ASP A 123 9.83 23.10 -11.46
CA ASP A 123 9.95 22.05 -12.48
C ASP A 123 8.65 21.95 -13.32
N VAL A 124 7.49 21.85 -12.67
CA VAL A 124 6.22 21.56 -13.39
C VAL A 124 5.72 22.79 -14.15
N GLN A 125 5.56 23.94 -13.47
CA GLN A 125 4.99 25.15 -14.08
C GLN A 125 5.90 25.80 -15.13
N SER A 126 7.20 25.56 -15.07
CA SER A 126 8.14 26.01 -16.10
C SER A 126 7.95 25.28 -17.44
N SER A 127 7.59 24.00 -17.40
CA SER A 127 7.30 23.19 -18.60
C SER A 127 5.82 23.19 -18.99
N PHE A 128 4.93 23.28 -18.01
CA PHE A 128 3.48 23.17 -18.16
C PHE A 128 2.79 24.35 -17.45
N PRO A 129 2.56 25.47 -18.16
CA PRO A 129 1.89 26.63 -17.58
C PRO A 129 0.53 26.28 -16.99
N ALA A 130 0.18 26.92 -15.88
CA ALA A 130 -1.06 26.63 -15.16
C ALA A 130 -2.30 26.91 -16.02
N ALA A 131 -3.08 25.87 -16.32
CA ALA A 131 -4.35 26.01 -17.02
C ALA A 131 -5.51 26.41 -16.09
N GLY A 132 -5.42 26.08 -14.80
CA GLY A 132 -6.43 26.42 -13.80
C GLY A 132 -6.33 25.59 -12.52
N SER A 133 -7.17 25.90 -11.54
CA SER A 133 -7.30 25.16 -10.29
C SER A 133 -8.76 24.77 -10.04
N LEU A 134 -8.96 23.56 -9.51
CA LEU A 134 -10.27 23.06 -9.13
C LEU A 134 -10.63 23.55 -7.73
N ARG A 135 -11.81 24.15 -7.59
CA ARG A 135 -12.28 24.79 -6.34
C ARG A 135 -13.48 24.08 -5.71
N THR A 136 -14.16 23.20 -6.44
CA THR A 136 -15.37 22.53 -5.97
C THR A 136 -15.02 21.16 -5.39
N PRO A 137 -15.33 20.89 -4.11
CA PRO A 137 -15.01 19.62 -3.44
C PRO A 137 -16.03 18.52 -3.79
N TRP A 138 -16.12 18.15 -5.08
CA TRP A 138 -17.15 17.24 -5.60
C TRP A 138 -17.29 15.92 -4.86
N ARG A 139 -16.17 15.33 -4.39
CA ARG A 139 -16.19 14.06 -3.62
C ARG A 139 -17.11 14.17 -2.40
N TRP A 140 -16.99 15.25 -1.66
CA TRP A 140 -17.76 15.50 -0.45
C TRP A 140 -19.19 15.96 -0.74
N GLN A 141 -19.39 16.76 -1.79
CA GLN A 141 -20.74 17.13 -2.25
C GLN A 141 -21.55 15.89 -2.65
N ILE A 142 -20.97 14.98 -3.45
CA ILE A 142 -21.62 13.73 -3.87
C ILE A 142 -21.91 12.82 -2.66
N ALA A 143 -21.06 12.85 -1.63
CA ALA A 143 -21.26 12.11 -0.39
C ALA A 143 -22.29 12.77 0.56
N GLY A 144 -22.79 13.97 0.24
CA GLY A 144 -23.73 14.73 1.07
C GLY A 144 -23.09 15.44 2.25
N ASN A 145 -21.78 15.71 2.22
CA ASN A 145 -21.02 16.37 3.29
C ASN A 145 -20.16 17.52 2.74
N GLU A 146 -20.78 18.44 1.98
CA GLU A 146 -20.09 19.59 1.38
C GLU A 146 -19.34 20.44 2.42
N GLU A 147 -19.90 20.60 3.62
CA GLU A 147 -19.29 21.34 4.72
C GLU A 147 -17.88 20.84 5.05
N LEU A 148 -17.68 19.52 5.14
CA LEU A 148 -16.37 18.90 5.32
C LEU A 148 -15.42 19.23 4.16
N GLY A 149 -15.91 19.18 2.92
CA GLY A 149 -15.13 19.52 1.74
C GLY A 149 -14.64 20.97 1.75
N GLN A 150 -15.51 21.91 2.12
CA GLN A 150 -15.15 23.33 2.24
C GLN A 150 -14.18 23.59 3.39
N TRP A 151 -14.38 22.93 4.53
CA TRP A 151 -13.44 23.01 5.65
C TRP A 151 -12.05 22.47 5.27
N LEU A 152 -11.96 21.35 4.55
CA LEU A 152 -10.68 20.82 4.06
C LEU A 152 -9.99 21.77 3.05
N LEU A 153 -10.75 22.48 2.22
CA LEU A 153 -10.22 23.52 1.34
C LEU A 153 -9.68 24.72 2.12
N SER A 154 -10.32 25.13 3.23
CA SER A 154 -9.76 26.20 4.07
C SER A 154 -8.50 25.73 4.80
N GLN A 155 -8.47 24.49 5.30
CA GLN A 155 -7.27 23.91 5.93
C GLN A 155 -6.09 23.80 4.94
N ARG A 156 -6.37 23.57 3.65
CA ARG A 156 -5.36 23.60 2.59
C ARG A 156 -4.57 24.92 2.56
N HIS A 157 -5.27 26.05 2.68
CA HIS A 157 -4.64 27.37 2.67
C HIS A 157 -3.79 27.59 3.92
N ALA A 158 -4.30 27.19 5.10
CA ALA A 158 -3.56 27.26 6.35
C ALA A 158 -2.25 26.44 6.27
N LEU A 159 -2.35 25.18 5.84
CA LEU A 159 -1.20 24.28 5.69
C LEU A 159 -0.16 24.81 4.69
N THR A 160 -0.60 25.38 3.57
CA THR A 160 0.32 25.98 2.58
C THR A 160 1.05 27.20 3.14
N ALA A 161 0.40 27.95 4.04
CA ALA A 161 1.00 29.08 4.74
C ALA A 161 1.85 28.68 5.97
N GLY A 162 2.01 27.38 6.24
CA GLY A 162 2.73 26.88 7.42
C GLY A 162 1.98 27.10 8.74
N LEU A 163 0.67 27.34 8.69
CA LEU A 163 -0.17 27.54 9.87
C LEU A 163 -0.71 26.19 10.38
N PRO A 164 -0.94 26.06 11.70
CA PRO A 164 -1.55 24.87 12.27
C PRO A 164 -3.05 24.79 11.94
N ILE A 165 -3.63 23.60 12.15
CA ILE A 165 -5.08 23.36 12.02
C ILE A 165 -5.73 23.43 13.40
N ASP A 166 -6.77 24.25 13.55
CA ASP A 166 -7.58 24.31 14.77
C ASP A 166 -8.84 23.44 14.64
N LEU A 167 -8.87 22.31 15.36
CA LEU A 167 -9.98 21.36 15.35
C LEU A 167 -11.26 21.90 16.01
N THR A 168 -11.20 23.00 16.78
CA THR A 168 -12.41 23.60 17.36
C THR A 168 -13.28 24.30 16.31
N THR A 169 -12.70 24.64 15.16
CA THR A 169 -13.39 25.24 14.01
C THR A 169 -13.94 24.18 13.04
N ALA A 170 -13.75 22.90 13.34
CA ALA A 170 -14.11 21.81 12.44
C ALA A 170 -15.62 21.54 12.42
N PRO A 171 -16.18 21.09 11.28
CA PRO A 171 -17.60 20.76 11.19
C PRO A 171 -17.93 19.54 12.04
N SER A 172 -19.22 19.32 12.30
CA SER A 172 -19.72 18.22 13.15
C SER A 172 -19.32 16.82 12.68
N SER A 173 -18.97 16.66 11.40
CA SER A 173 -18.46 15.42 10.81
C SER A 173 -16.98 15.12 11.13
N VAL A 174 -16.29 16.03 11.82
CA VAL A 174 -14.93 15.84 12.35
C VAL A 174 -15.01 15.61 13.86
N ARG A 175 -14.64 14.43 14.31
CA ARG A 175 -14.58 14.08 15.73
C ARG A 175 -13.14 14.12 16.23
N TRP A 176 -12.83 15.12 17.06
CA TRP A 176 -11.59 15.12 17.84
C TRP A 176 -11.72 14.22 19.07
N ILE A 177 -10.75 13.32 19.25
CA ILE A 177 -10.57 12.52 20.46
C ILE A 177 -9.37 13.11 21.19
N GLN A 178 -9.64 13.82 22.28
CA GLN A 178 -8.60 14.37 23.12
C GLN A 178 -7.84 13.25 23.84
N LEU A 179 -6.55 13.13 23.53
CA LEU A 179 -5.70 12.13 24.17
C LEU A 179 -5.33 12.56 25.58
N VAL A 180 -5.56 11.67 26.55
CA VAL A 180 -5.23 11.88 27.96
C VAL A 180 -4.03 11.02 28.32
N ALA A 181 -3.05 11.65 28.97
CA ALA A 181 -1.81 11.02 29.39
C ALA A 181 -2.06 9.71 30.15
N GLY A 182 -1.41 8.62 29.74
CA GLY A 182 -1.57 7.28 30.31
C GLY A 182 -2.72 6.44 29.73
N SER A 183 -3.54 7.00 28.83
CA SER A 183 -4.67 6.30 28.19
C SER A 183 -4.64 6.33 26.66
N GLU A 184 -3.59 6.90 26.06
CA GLU A 184 -3.49 7.22 24.64
C GLU A 184 -3.63 5.97 23.77
N VAL A 185 -2.99 4.87 24.16
CA VAL A 185 -3.07 3.59 23.44
C VAL A 185 -4.52 3.08 23.39
N GLN A 186 -5.22 3.12 24.53
CA GLN A 186 -6.60 2.65 24.62
C GLN A 186 -7.57 3.56 23.85
N GLN A 187 -7.35 4.88 23.90
CA GLN A 187 -8.14 5.85 23.14
C GLN A 187 -7.93 5.69 21.63
N ARG A 188 -6.70 5.46 21.17
CA ARG A 188 -6.38 5.16 19.75
C ARG A 188 -6.98 3.85 19.29
N LEU A 189 -6.94 2.79 20.11
CA LEU A 189 -7.61 1.52 19.83
C LEU A 189 -9.12 1.69 19.71
N THR A 190 -9.71 2.50 20.58
CA THR A 190 -11.14 2.83 20.52
C THR A 190 -11.47 3.63 19.27
N ALA A 191 -10.63 4.59 18.88
CA ALA A 191 -10.77 5.36 17.65
C ALA A 191 -10.70 4.48 16.39
N ALA A 192 -9.76 3.53 16.33
CA ALA A 192 -9.63 2.60 15.21
C ALA A 192 -10.86 1.69 15.02
N ARG A 193 -11.66 1.50 16.08
CA ARG A 193 -12.93 0.76 16.05
C ARG A 193 -14.13 1.60 15.60
N THR A 194 -13.91 2.84 15.16
CA THR A 194 -14.98 3.68 14.60
C THR A 194 -15.73 2.93 13.49
N ASN A 195 -17.04 3.03 13.50
CA ASN A 195 -17.91 2.48 12.48
C ASN A 195 -18.27 3.55 11.45
N ALA A 196 -18.32 3.16 10.19
CA ALA A 196 -18.85 4.00 9.15
C ALA A 196 -20.39 3.95 9.13
N PRO A 197 -21.08 5.00 8.62
CA PRO A 197 -22.53 5.00 8.47
C PRO A 197 -23.00 3.86 7.54
N GLY A 198 -24.04 3.15 7.97
CA GLY A 198 -24.65 2.05 7.20
C GLY A 198 -23.88 0.72 7.25
N SER A 199 -24.53 -0.36 6.83
CA SER A 199 -23.99 -1.73 6.92
C SER A 199 -22.82 -2.02 5.95
N GLN A 200 -22.63 -1.17 4.94
CA GLN A 200 -21.59 -1.28 3.91
C GLN A 200 -20.54 -0.17 4.01
N GLY A 201 -20.57 0.63 5.07
CA GLY A 201 -19.64 1.74 5.23
C GLY A 201 -18.18 1.28 5.31
N THR A 202 -17.29 2.15 4.83
CA THR A 202 -15.84 1.91 4.75
C THR A 202 -15.05 2.83 5.68
N VAL A 203 -13.96 2.31 6.26
CA VAL A 203 -13.10 3.01 7.22
C VAL A 203 -11.64 2.83 6.85
N LEU A 204 -10.91 3.94 6.73
CA LEU A 204 -9.45 3.93 6.66
C LEU A 204 -8.87 4.37 8.01
N VAL A 205 -8.02 3.54 8.60
CA VAL A 205 -7.32 3.84 9.84
C VAL A 205 -5.86 4.11 9.53
N ILE A 206 -5.45 5.35 9.72
CA ILE A 206 -4.13 5.87 9.40
C ILE A 206 -3.29 5.82 10.67
N GLY A 207 -2.43 4.82 10.75
CA GLY A 207 -1.47 4.64 11.83
C GLY A 207 -0.16 5.38 11.58
N GLU A 208 0.71 5.37 12.58
CA GLU A 208 2.05 5.96 12.52
C GLU A 208 2.87 5.37 11.36
N SER A 209 3.46 6.22 10.52
CA SER A 209 4.10 5.82 9.26
C SER A 209 5.34 4.93 9.43
N MET A 210 6.17 5.19 10.43
CA MET A 210 7.43 4.46 10.64
C MET A 210 7.25 3.18 11.46
N ASN A 211 6.17 3.07 12.24
CA ASN A 211 5.93 1.96 13.15
C ASN A 211 5.08 0.85 12.50
N VAL A 212 5.70 0.10 11.58
CA VAL A 212 5.04 -1.00 10.85
C VAL A 212 4.45 -2.04 11.81
N GLN A 213 5.22 -2.45 12.82
CA GLN A 213 4.80 -3.44 13.81
C GLN A 213 3.60 -2.97 14.64
N GLY A 214 3.63 -1.70 15.09
CA GLY A 214 2.51 -1.08 15.80
C GLY A 214 1.23 -1.04 14.96
N ARG A 215 1.32 -0.80 13.65
CA ARG A 215 0.16 -0.90 12.75
C ARG A 215 -0.38 -2.32 12.65
N HIS A 216 0.47 -3.34 12.55
CA HIS A 216 0.02 -4.74 12.53
C HIS A 216 -0.64 -5.14 13.85
N GLN A 217 -0.06 -4.74 14.99
CA GLN A 217 -0.65 -4.96 16.31
C GLN A 217 -2.00 -4.28 16.46
N LEU A 218 -2.11 -3.01 16.06
CA LEU A 218 -3.38 -2.28 16.01
C LEU A 218 -4.41 -3.02 15.15
N THR A 219 -4.01 -3.51 13.98
CA THR A 219 -4.88 -4.23 13.06
C THR A 219 -5.38 -5.54 13.68
N SER A 220 -4.50 -6.29 14.35
CA SER A 220 -4.86 -7.55 15.00
C SER A 220 -5.84 -7.34 16.17
N GLN A 221 -5.74 -6.20 16.88
CA GLN A 221 -6.61 -5.81 18.00
C GLN A 221 -7.90 -5.07 17.58
N THR A 222 -8.05 -4.75 16.30
CA THR A 222 -9.22 -4.04 15.76
C THR A 222 -10.13 -5.00 14.99
N PRO A 223 -11.33 -5.33 15.50
CA PRO A 223 -12.24 -6.25 14.84
C PRO A 223 -12.57 -5.85 13.39
N GLY A 224 -12.53 -6.82 12.49
CA GLY A 224 -12.83 -6.62 11.06
C GLY A 224 -11.79 -5.80 10.28
N ALA A 225 -10.72 -5.30 10.92
CA ALA A 225 -9.67 -4.56 10.23
C ALA A 225 -8.72 -5.48 9.45
N MET A 226 -8.32 -5.07 8.26
CA MET A 226 -7.26 -5.70 7.49
C MET A 226 -6.10 -4.72 7.27
N ALA A 227 -4.87 -5.21 7.27
CA ALA A 227 -3.71 -4.40 6.96
C ALA A 227 -3.62 -4.18 5.45
N VAL A 228 -3.27 -2.96 5.06
CA VAL A 228 -2.84 -2.66 3.69
C VAL A 228 -1.34 -2.92 3.63
N GLU A 229 -0.92 -3.82 2.73
CA GLU A 229 0.46 -4.26 2.65
C GLU A 229 1.27 -3.38 1.69
N ALA A 230 2.56 -3.23 1.99
CA ALA A 230 3.50 -2.67 1.04
C ALA A 230 3.73 -3.66 -0.11
N VAL A 231 3.91 -3.11 -1.31
CA VAL A 231 4.12 -3.89 -2.55
C VAL A 231 5.33 -4.82 -2.46
N ASP A 232 6.35 -4.46 -1.68
CA ASP A 232 7.58 -5.23 -1.55
C ASP A 232 7.44 -6.49 -0.67
N MET A 233 6.37 -6.62 0.12
CA MET A 233 6.03 -7.76 0.98
C MET A 233 7.25 -8.33 1.75
N ARG A 234 8.04 -7.45 2.39
CA ARG A 234 9.32 -7.81 3.03
C ARG A 234 9.22 -9.01 3.97
N ASP A 235 8.17 -9.08 4.79
CA ASP A 235 7.98 -10.18 5.73
C ASP A 235 7.89 -11.54 5.02
N LEU A 236 7.17 -11.62 3.91
CA LEU A 236 7.07 -12.83 3.09
C LEU A 236 8.42 -13.19 2.47
N VAL A 237 9.11 -12.22 1.89
CA VAL A 237 10.40 -12.45 1.21
C VAL A 237 11.47 -12.86 2.22
N ASN A 238 11.49 -12.24 3.40
CA ASN A 238 12.41 -12.59 4.48
C ASN A 238 12.10 -13.99 5.03
N PHE A 239 10.82 -14.32 5.26
CA PHE A 239 10.42 -15.67 5.64
C PHE A 239 10.86 -16.69 4.58
N ALA A 240 10.54 -16.46 3.30
CA ALA A 240 10.91 -17.38 2.23
C ALA A 240 12.43 -17.58 2.09
N ARG A 241 13.22 -16.55 2.39
CA ARG A 241 14.70 -16.61 2.39
C ARG A 241 15.27 -17.38 3.57
N GLN A 242 14.66 -17.28 4.75
CA GLN A 242 15.19 -17.84 5.99
C GLN A 242 14.60 -19.20 6.34
N PHE A 243 13.38 -19.49 5.86
CA PHE A 243 12.65 -20.69 6.23
C PHE A 243 13.33 -21.93 5.67
N ASN A 244 13.84 -22.76 6.59
CA ASN A 244 14.49 -24.01 6.27
C ASN A 244 13.66 -25.17 6.85
N LEU A 245 13.06 -25.97 5.96
CA LEU A 245 12.26 -27.14 6.35
C LEU A 245 13.04 -28.15 7.20
N GLN A 246 14.36 -28.25 7.05
CA GLN A 246 15.17 -29.21 7.80
C GLN A 246 15.66 -28.65 9.14
N ALA A 247 15.49 -27.35 9.40
CA ALA A 247 15.92 -26.75 10.65
C ALA A 247 15.12 -27.31 11.85
N PRO A 248 15.75 -27.57 13.01
CA PRO A 248 15.04 -27.95 14.22
C PRO A 248 13.93 -26.96 14.63
N SER A 249 14.10 -25.68 14.26
CA SER A 249 13.16 -24.58 14.51
C SER A 249 12.01 -24.48 13.51
N ALA A 250 11.93 -25.33 12.47
CA ALA A 250 10.99 -25.14 11.36
C ALA A 250 9.52 -24.96 11.80
N LEU A 251 9.05 -25.71 12.79
CA LEU A 251 7.69 -25.53 13.33
C LEU A 251 7.53 -24.16 14.00
N GLN A 252 8.51 -23.75 14.80
CA GLN A 252 8.50 -22.47 15.48
C GLN A 252 8.54 -21.32 14.47
N ASP A 253 9.38 -21.41 13.43
CA ASP A 253 9.54 -20.39 12.40
C ASP A 253 8.25 -20.24 11.59
N LEU A 254 7.63 -21.36 11.19
CA LEU A 254 6.36 -21.37 10.47
C LEU A 254 5.21 -20.81 11.32
N ALA A 255 5.09 -21.24 12.58
CA ALA A 255 4.06 -20.73 13.48
C ALA A 255 4.27 -19.25 13.84
N THR A 256 5.51 -18.80 14.00
CA THR A 256 5.86 -17.39 14.21
C THR A 256 5.45 -16.55 13.01
N PHE A 257 5.77 -17.01 11.80
CA PHE A 257 5.34 -16.32 10.59
C PHE A 257 3.81 -16.28 10.45
N SER A 258 3.11 -17.37 10.75
CA SER A 258 1.65 -17.37 10.77
C SER A 258 1.06 -16.38 11.78
N ALA A 259 1.65 -16.26 12.98
CA ALA A 259 1.23 -15.28 13.98
C ALA A 259 1.39 -13.82 13.53
N LEU A 260 2.30 -13.54 12.58
CA LEU A 260 2.41 -12.21 11.97
C LEU A 260 1.23 -11.86 11.06
N MET A 261 0.39 -12.82 10.65
CA MET A 261 -0.68 -12.62 9.67
C MET A 261 -2.10 -12.78 10.24
N MET A 262 -2.24 -13.50 11.35
CA MET A 262 -3.54 -13.87 11.92
C MET A 262 -3.53 -13.90 13.45
N THR A 263 -4.69 -13.69 14.06
CA THR A 263 -4.87 -13.78 15.52
C THR A 263 -4.95 -15.24 15.97
N GLY A 264 -4.81 -15.50 17.28
CA GLY A 264 -5.06 -16.85 17.84
C GLY A 264 -3.91 -17.84 17.71
N VAL A 265 -2.79 -17.47 17.10
CA VAL A 265 -1.61 -18.34 16.99
C VAL A 265 -0.69 -18.15 18.20
N GLY A 266 -0.82 -19.04 19.18
CA GLY A 266 0.08 -19.10 20.33
C GLY A 266 1.32 -19.94 20.06
N THR A 267 2.33 -19.40 19.38
CA THR A 267 3.53 -20.13 18.93
C THR A 267 4.19 -20.96 20.03
N ALA A 268 4.52 -20.34 21.17
CA ALA A 268 5.19 -21.03 22.27
C ALA A 268 4.36 -22.18 22.85
N ASN A 269 3.05 -21.97 22.97
CA ASN A 269 2.12 -22.98 23.45
C ASN A 269 2.01 -24.14 22.44
N LEU A 270 1.90 -23.84 21.15
CA LEU A 270 1.82 -24.85 20.08
C LEU A 270 3.08 -25.73 20.05
N VAL A 271 4.27 -25.13 20.04
CA VAL A 271 5.55 -25.87 20.02
C VAL A 271 5.68 -26.78 21.25
N THR A 272 5.40 -26.25 22.44
CA THR A 272 5.43 -27.02 23.71
C THR A 272 4.43 -28.18 23.68
N ARG A 273 3.23 -27.92 23.15
CA ARG A 273 2.15 -28.89 23.08
C ARG A 273 2.46 -30.02 22.10
N VAL A 274 2.97 -29.71 20.91
CA VAL A 274 3.45 -30.69 19.92
C VAL A 274 4.53 -31.59 20.52
N GLY A 275 5.50 -31.02 21.23
CA GLY A 275 6.54 -31.80 21.93
C GLY A 275 5.96 -32.75 22.98
N THR A 276 4.92 -32.33 23.70
CA THR A 276 4.22 -33.17 24.69
C THR A 276 3.46 -34.33 24.05
N ILE A 277 2.77 -34.06 22.93
CA ILE A 277 2.02 -35.07 22.17
C ILE A 277 2.96 -36.11 21.58
N ARG A 278 4.05 -35.69 20.92
CA ARG A 278 5.03 -36.60 20.31
C ARG A 278 5.72 -37.53 21.32
N ARG A 279 5.85 -37.11 22.58
CA ARG A 279 6.40 -37.93 23.68
C ARG A 279 5.36 -38.85 24.32
N GLY A 280 4.11 -38.88 23.83
CA GLY A 280 3.03 -39.69 24.40
C GLY A 280 2.59 -39.23 25.80
N ARG A 281 2.88 -37.98 26.20
CA ARG A 281 2.57 -37.44 27.54
C ARG A 281 1.32 -36.56 27.58
N ALA A 282 0.63 -36.43 26.45
CA ALA A 282 -0.57 -35.61 26.36
C ALA A 282 -1.76 -36.26 27.08
N ARG A 283 -2.36 -35.55 28.04
CA ARG A 283 -3.56 -35.99 28.78
C ARG A 283 -4.87 -35.72 28.03
N THR A 284 -4.88 -34.69 27.19
CA THR A 284 -6.00 -34.32 26.32
C THR A 284 -5.68 -34.68 24.87
N PRO A 285 -6.69 -35.01 24.05
CA PRO A 285 -6.49 -35.31 22.63
C PRO A 285 -5.98 -34.08 21.87
N PRO A 286 -5.19 -34.26 20.78
CA PRO A 286 -4.75 -33.16 19.93
C PRO A 286 -5.92 -32.45 19.25
N THR A 287 -5.88 -31.12 19.19
CA THR A 287 -6.77 -30.34 18.31
C THR A 287 -6.41 -30.57 16.83
N PRO A 288 -7.27 -30.22 15.85
CA PRO A 288 -6.92 -30.36 14.43
C PRO A 288 -5.61 -29.65 14.03
N VAL A 289 -5.37 -28.46 14.57
CA VAL A 289 -4.11 -27.71 14.36
C VAL A 289 -2.93 -28.42 15.00
N GLU A 290 -3.08 -28.91 16.23
CA GLU A 290 -2.02 -29.68 16.90
C GLU A 290 -1.70 -30.97 16.12
N ALA A 291 -2.70 -31.64 15.55
CA ALA A 291 -2.53 -32.83 14.73
C ALA A 291 -1.74 -32.54 13.44
N GLU A 292 -2.08 -31.46 12.72
CA GLU A 292 -1.31 -31.03 11.54
C GLU A 292 0.11 -30.59 11.92
N ALA A 293 0.30 -29.94 13.07
CA ALA A 293 1.62 -29.55 13.55
C ALA A 293 2.49 -30.76 13.92
N VAL A 294 1.90 -31.80 14.55
CA VAL A 294 2.56 -33.08 14.81
C VAL A 294 2.91 -33.79 13.51
N ALA A 295 2.01 -33.78 12.53
CA ALA A 295 2.25 -34.38 11.22
C ALA A 295 3.41 -33.67 10.48
N PHE A 296 3.44 -32.33 10.49
CA PHE A 296 4.55 -31.54 9.96
C PHE A 296 5.88 -31.85 10.65
N GLU A 297 5.90 -31.94 11.98
CA GLU A 297 7.12 -32.29 12.74
C GLU A 297 7.59 -33.75 12.55
N SER A 298 6.69 -34.63 12.12
CA SER A 298 7.03 -36.02 11.79
C SER A 298 7.59 -36.15 10.38
N GLU A 299 7.13 -35.30 9.46
CA GLU A 299 7.50 -35.30 8.05
C GLU A 299 7.56 -33.85 7.52
N ARG A 300 8.75 -33.25 7.55
CA ARG A 300 8.93 -31.82 7.22
C ARG A 300 8.96 -31.56 5.72
N THR A 301 7.79 -31.61 5.09
CA THR A 301 7.58 -31.29 3.67
C THR A 301 6.81 -29.98 3.49
N MET A 302 6.92 -29.36 2.31
CA MET A 302 6.18 -28.15 1.98
C MET A 302 4.65 -28.38 1.99
N THR A 303 4.19 -29.57 1.59
CA THR A 303 2.77 -29.95 1.66
C THR A 303 2.25 -29.92 3.10
N ARG A 304 3.03 -30.45 4.07
CA ARG A 304 2.67 -30.42 5.49
C ARG A 304 2.73 -29.01 6.07
N ALA A 305 3.72 -28.21 5.66
CA ALA A 305 3.81 -26.80 6.05
C ALA A 305 2.57 -26.02 5.59
N LEU A 306 2.15 -26.19 4.33
CA LEU A 306 0.95 -25.55 3.79
C LEU A 306 -0.31 -25.98 4.54
N ARG A 307 -0.49 -27.28 4.81
CA ARG A 307 -1.63 -27.77 5.60
C ARG A 307 -1.67 -27.18 7.00
N LEU A 308 -0.52 -27.04 7.67
CA LEU A 308 -0.45 -26.40 8.98
C LEU A 308 -0.84 -24.91 8.90
N VAL A 309 -0.35 -24.18 7.89
CA VAL A 309 -0.75 -22.77 7.67
C VAL A 309 -2.25 -22.65 7.42
N ASP A 310 -2.83 -23.56 6.64
CA ASP A 310 -4.26 -23.59 6.36
C ASP A 310 -5.08 -23.91 7.61
N ALA A 311 -4.69 -24.93 8.39
CA ALA A 311 -5.33 -25.29 9.64
C ALA A 311 -5.28 -24.14 10.67
N LEU A 312 -4.15 -23.43 10.78
CA LEU A 312 -4.02 -22.26 11.64
C LEU A 312 -4.99 -21.14 11.23
N ALA A 313 -5.12 -20.89 9.93
CA ALA A 313 -5.98 -19.84 9.38
C ALA A 313 -7.48 -20.16 9.50
N GLU A 314 -7.86 -21.44 9.50
CA GLU A 314 -9.24 -21.91 9.53
C GLU A 314 -9.75 -22.26 10.95
N GLN A 315 -8.85 -22.27 11.94
CA GLN A 315 -9.20 -22.55 13.33
C GLN A 315 -10.26 -21.56 13.86
N THR A 316 -11.23 -22.09 14.63
CA THR A 316 -12.24 -21.27 15.30
C THR A 316 -11.61 -20.22 16.20
N GLY A 317 -12.03 -18.96 16.03
CA GLY A 317 -11.48 -17.81 16.78
C GLY A 317 -10.25 -17.18 16.14
N THR A 318 -9.69 -17.76 15.07
CA THR A 318 -8.65 -17.12 14.26
C THR A 318 -9.27 -16.09 13.31
N ARG A 319 -8.60 -14.94 13.19
CA ARG A 319 -8.90 -13.92 12.19
C ARG A 319 -7.63 -13.57 11.44
N VAL A 320 -7.64 -13.81 10.13
CA VAL A 320 -6.57 -13.33 9.24
C VAL A 320 -6.74 -11.84 9.03
N TYR A 321 -5.75 -11.06 9.46
CA TYR A 321 -5.74 -9.60 9.30
C TYR A 321 -4.74 -9.13 8.24
N ARG A 322 -3.85 -10.01 7.74
CA ARG A 322 -2.95 -9.77 6.59
C ARG A 322 -3.20 -10.77 5.47
N PRO A 323 -4.37 -10.71 4.81
CA PRO A 323 -4.78 -11.73 3.84
C PRO A 323 -3.88 -11.78 2.59
N GLU A 324 -3.25 -10.68 2.21
CA GLU A 324 -2.38 -10.64 1.03
C GLU A 324 -1.07 -11.43 1.24
N ILE A 325 -0.44 -11.29 2.40
CA ILE A 325 0.75 -12.07 2.76
C ILE A 325 0.38 -13.55 2.82
N LEU A 326 -0.74 -13.91 3.46
CA LEU A 326 -1.19 -15.30 3.54
C LEU A 326 -1.47 -15.88 2.14
N HIS A 327 -2.14 -15.11 1.28
CA HIS A 327 -2.41 -15.53 -0.09
C HIS A 327 -1.13 -15.77 -0.90
N CYS A 328 -0.18 -14.83 -0.84
CA CYS A 328 1.09 -14.96 -1.56
C CYS A 328 1.94 -16.11 -0.99
N CYS A 329 1.95 -16.30 0.32
CA CYS A 329 2.58 -17.46 0.99
C CYS A 329 1.98 -18.78 0.48
N ARG A 330 0.65 -18.92 0.51
CA ARG A 330 -0.05 -20.11 -0.02
C ARG A 330 0.29 -20.36 -1.48
N SER A 331 0.31 -19.31 -2.31
CA SER A 331 0.66 -19.44 -3.72
C SER A 331 2.11 -19.89 -3.92
N ALA A 332 3.05 -19.34 -3.13
CA ALA A 332 4.45 -19.71 -3.19
C ALA A 332 4.67 -21.17 -2.76
N MET A 333 4.07 -21.59 -1.63
CA MET A 333 4.15 -22.98 -1.16
C MET A 333 3.59 -23.98 -2.18
N ARG A 334 2.48 -23.64 -2.86
CA ARG A 334 1.90 -24.49 -3.92
C ARG A 334 2.81 -24.62 -5.14
N SER A 335 3.48 -23.54 -5.55
CA SER A 335 4.45 -23.57 -6.65
C SER A 335 5.65 -24.47 -6.32
N VAL A 336 6.14 -24.42 -5.07
CA VAL A 336 7.19 -25.35 -4.58
C VAL A 336 6.71 -26.80 -4.59
N ILE A 337 5.47 -27.07 -4.16
CA ILE A 337 4.89 -28.43 -4.18
C ILE A 337 4.81 -28.99 -5.60
N ASN A 338 4.53 -28.15 -6.59
CA ASN A 338 4.49 -28.52 -8.01
C ASN A 338 5.88 -28.71 -8.64
N GLY A 339 6.96 -28.44 -7.91
CA GLY A 339 8.33 -28.56 -8.41
C GLY A 339 8.76 -27.45 -9.37
N GLU A 340 8.07 -26.30 -9.34
CA GLU A 340 8.32 -25.20 -10.29
C GLU A 340 9.59 -24.40 -9.91
N GLN A 341 9.76 -24.07 -8.63
CA GLN A 341 10.80 -23.17 -8.11
C GLN A 341 11.14 -23.45 -6.63
N ASP A 342 12.21 -22.86 -6.12
CA ASP A 342 12.46 -22.77 -4.68
C ASP A 342 11.49 -21.77 -4.00
N LEU A 343 11.44 -21.77 -2.66
CA LEU A 343 10.46 -20.95 -1.93
C LEU A 343 10.67 -19.45 -2.13
N LEU A 344 11.93 -19.01 -2.23
CA LEU A 344 12.27 -17.61 -2.42
C LEU A 344 11.85 -17.12 -3.81
N GLY A 345 12.19 -17.84 -4.88
CA GLY A 345 11.74 -17.56 -6.24
C GLY A 345 10.22 -17.55 -6.33
N ALA A 346 9.56 -18.59 -5.79
CA ALA A 346 8.11 -18.68 -5.78
C ALA A 346 7.44 -17.51 -5.03
N ALA A 347 8.03 -17.04 -3.93
CA ALA A 347 7.54 -15.88 -3.18
C ALA A 347 7.70 -14.57 -3.97
N LEU A 348 8.83 -14.36 -4.65
CA LEU A 348 9.06 -13.20 -5.51
C LEU A 348 8.05 -13.17 -6.68
N HIS A 349 7.80 -14.31 -7.31
CA HIS A 349 6.79 -14.43 -8.38
C HIS A 349 5.36 -14.24 -7.87
N ALA A 350 5.02 -14.77 -6.69
CA ALA A 350 3.70 -14.53 -6.08
C ALA A 350 3.48 -13.04 -5.77
N ARG A 351 4.49 -12.36 -5.25
CA ARG A 351 4.46 -10.92 -4.96
C ARG A 351 4.24 -10.09 -6.23
N GLU A 352 4.98 -10.35 -7.31
CA GLU A 352 4.84 -9.58 -8.56
C GLU A 352 3.46 -9.79 -9.19
N ARG A 353 2.93 -11.02 -9.17
CA ARG A 353 1.54 -11.27 -9.58
C ARG A 353 0.54 -10.50 -8.72
N ASN A 354 0.77 -10.42 -7.40
CA ASN A 354 -0.12 -9.67 -6.51
C ASN A 354 -0.11 -8.16 -6.81
N ARG A 355 1.03 -7.59 -7.20
CA ARG A 355 1.16 -6.17 -7.56
C ARG A 355 0.24 -5.74 -8.70
N HIS A 356 -0.05 -6.64 -9.64
CA HIS A 356 -0.91 -6.36 -10.79
C HIS A 356 -2.40 -6.63 -10.54
N LEU A 357 -2.75 -7.28 -9.43
CA LEU A 357 -4.14 -7.60 -9.10
C LEU A 357 -4.76 -6.49 -8.26
N SER A 358 -5.70 -5.74 -8.83
CA SER A 358 -6.55 -4.83 -8.04
C SER A 358 -7.46 -5.65 -7.13
N ARG A 359 -7.35 -5.48 -5.81
CA ARG A 359 -8.20 -6.18 -4.84
C ARG A 359 -9.17 -5.23 -4.15
N PRO A 360 -10.36 -5.72 -3.76
CA PRO A 360 -11.30 -4.93 -2.97
C PRO A 360 -10.66 -4.55 -1.64
N ILE A 361 -10.68 -3.26 -1.32
CA ILE A 361 -10.26 -2.76 -0.01
C ILE A 361 -11.23 -3.34 1.02
N ALA A 362 -10.70 -3.82 2.14
CA ALA A 362 -11.53 -4.25 3.25
C ALA A 362 -12.43 -3.10 3.73
N ARG A 363 -13.61 -3.41 4.28
CA ARG A 363 -14.47 -2.37 4.88
C ARG A 363 -13.76 -1.57 5.97
N ARG A 364 -12.76 -2.16 6.63
CA ARG A 364 -11.86 -1.46 7.53
C ARG A 364 -10.44 -1.81 7.16
N ALA A 365 -9.68 -0.82 6.72
CA ALA A 365 -8.30 -1.00 6.30
C ALA A 365 -7.37 -0.15 7.18
N VAL A 366 -6.24 -0.72 7.59
CA VAL A 366 -5.23 -0.06 8.43
C VAL A 366 -3.94 0.05 7.64
N GLY A 367 -3.34 1.25 7.61
CA GLY A 367 -2.11 1.50 6.88
C GLY A 367 -1.43 2.79 7.32
N SER A 368 -0.26 3.07 6.76
CA SER A 368 0.33 4.41 6.83
C SER A 368 -0.36 5.35 5.84
N THR A 369 -0.15 6.66 5.97
CA THR A 369 -0.65 7.64 5.00
C THR A 369 -0.25 7.29 3.57
N LEU A 370 0.99 6.83 3.38
CA LEU A 370 1.52 6.42 2.08
C LEU A 370 0.77 5.22 1.48
N LEU A 371 0.51 4.18 2.28
CA LEU A 371 -0.16 2.96 1.80
C LEU A 371 -1.64 3.20 1.50
N LEU A 372 -2.24 4.17 2.18
CA LEU A 372 -3.65 4.53 2.03
C LEU A 372 -3.89 5.67 1.03
N LYS A 373 -2.82 6.24 0.47
CA LYS A 373 -2.93 7.24 -0.57
C LYS A 373 -3.53 6.63 -1.84
N GLY A 374 -4.41 7.38 -2.49
CA GLY A 374 -5.21 6.90 -3.62
C GLY A 374 -6.41 6.05 -3.23
N LEU A 375 -6.52 5.65 -1.96
CA LEU A 375 -7.72 5.02 -1.41
C LEU A 375 -8.67 6.10 -0.86
N GLU A 376 -9.96 5.77 -0.85
CA GLU A 376 -11.04 6.62 -0.33
C GLU A 376 -11.97 5.76 0.51
N ALA A 377 -12.54 6.36 1.56
CA ALA A 377 -13.54 5.71 2.39
C ALA A 377 -14.58 6.70 2.91
N ASP A 378 -15.65 6.18 3.51
CA ASP A 378 -16.65 6.99 4.20
C ASP A 378 -16.01 7.71 5.39
N ILE A 379 -15.25 7.00 6.22
CA ILE A 379 -14.58 7.56 7.41
C ILE A 379 -13.07 7.38 7.30
N ALA A 380 -12.31 8.42 7.65
CA ALA A 380 -10.88 8.28 7.93
C ALA A 380 -10.59 8.54 9.41
N VAL A 381 -9.73 7.71 10.00
CA VAL A 381 -9.28 7.80 11.40
C VAL A 381 -7.79 8.10 11.41
N VAL A 382 -7.38 9.26 11.91
CA VAL A 382 -5.99 9.71 12.00
C VAL A 382 -5.51 9.56 13.44
N LEU A 383 -4.59 8.61 13.68
CA LEU A 383 -4.20 8.23 15.04
C LEU A 383 -3.01 8.99 15.61
N TYR A 384 -2.11 9.47 14.74
CA TYR A 384 -0.83 10.10 15.10
C TYR A 384 -0.55 11.36 14.25
N PRO A 385 -1.46 12.35 14.21
CA PRO A 385 -1.27 13.57 13.42
C PRO A 385 -0.02 14.37 13.83
N GLU A 386 0.43 14.25 15.08
CA GLU A 386 1.62 14.92 15.62
C GLU A 386 2.94 14.46 14.98
N SER A 387 2.92 13.32 14.28
CA SER A 387 4.09 12.75 13.59
C SER A 387 4.10 13.03 12.08
N MET A 388 3.15 13.82 11.58
CA MET A 388 2.92 13.99 10.16
C MET A 388 3.46 15.32 9.65
N SER A 389 4.18 15.27 8.53
CA SER A 389 4.50 16.45 7.74
C SER A 389 3.22 17.09 7.17
N VAL A 390 3.34 18.32 6.66
CA VAL A 390 2.24 19.05 6.01
C VAL A 390 1.51 18.16 4.97
N GLN A 391 2.26 17.51 4.08
CA GLN A 391 1.72 16.67 3.02
C GLN A 391 1.07 15.40 3.58
N ASN A 392 1.69 14.75 4.57
CA ASN A 392 1.12 13.56 5.19
C ASN A 392 -0.19 13.88 5.93
N LEU A 393 -0.24 15.00 6.65
CA LEU A 393 -1.44 15.42 7.35
C LEU A 393 -2.55 15.76 6.36
N TYR A 394 -2.25 16.50 5.29
CA TYR A 394 -3.24 16.83 4.25
C TYR A 394 -3.80 15.58 3.56
N VAL A 395 -2.93 14.65 3.16
CA VAL A 395 -3.36 13.38 2.56
C VAL A 395 -4.24 12.60 3.53
N ALA A 396 -3.85 12.52 4.81
CA ALA A 396 -4.60 11.80 5.83
C ALA A 396 -6.01 12.37 6.05
N LEU A 397 -6.13 13.69 6.18
CA LEU A 397 -7.40 14.39 6.39
C LEU A 397 -8.34 14.30 5.18
N THR A 398 -7.81 14.10 3.98
CA THR A 398 -8.61 14.06 2.74
C THR A 398 -9.09 12.67 2.33
N ARG A 399 -8.88 11.64 3.17
CA ARG A 399 -9.27 10.25 2.87
C ARG A 399 -10.74 9.92 3.16
N GLY A 400 -11.38 10.63 4.10
CA GLY A 400 -12.76 10.40 4.52
C GLY A 400 -13.75 11.31 3.79
N ALA A 401 -14.74 10.73 3.09
CA ALA A 401 -15.75 11.47 2.35
C ALA A 401 -16.96 11.90 3.21
N LYS A 402 -17.27 11.15 4.29
CA LYS A 402 -18.41 11.38 5.17
C LYS A 402 -18.02 11.82 6.57
N GLY A 403 -16.79 11.59 7.02
CA GLY A 403 -16.33 12.07 8.31
C GLY A 403 -14.88 11.74 8.62
N LEU A 404 -14.36 12.40 9.66
CA LEU A 404 -13.01 12.23 10.16
C LEU A 404 -13.02 11.97 11.67
N VAL A 405 -12.11 11.12 12.13
CA VAL A 405 -11.81 10.95 13.56
C VAL A 405 -10.33 11.24 13.74
N ILE A 406 -10.00 12.18 14.62
CA ILE A 406 -8.62 12.63 14.80
C ILE A 406 -8.24 12.47 16.27
N CYS A 407 -7.22 11.69 16.55
CA CYS A 407 -6.64 11.57 17.88
C CYS A 407 -5.54 12.60 18.07
N SER A 408 -5.66 13.50 19.04
CA SER A 408 -4.63 14.48 19.37
C SER A 408 -4.75 14.88 20.83
N SER A 409 -3.65 15.16 21.52
CA SER A 409 -3.67 15.70 22.89
C SER A 409 -4.20 17.13 22.94
N THR A 410 -3.98 17.91 21.88
CA THR A 410 -4.37 19.31 21.74
C THR A 410 -5.39 19.50 20.61
N PRO A 411 -6.24 20.55 20.67
CA PRO A 411 -7.15 20.89 19.57
C PRO A 411 -6.40 21.44 18.35
N THR A 412 -5.16 21.90 18.54
CA THR A 412 -4.31 22.43 17.47
C THR A 412 -3.39 21.35 16.94
N LEU A 413 -3.42 21.09 15.63
CA LEU A 413 -2.51 20.19 14.93
C LEU A 413 -1.39 21.01 14.27
N THR A 414 -0.16 20.81 14.72
CA THR A 414 1.02 21.44 14.12
C THR A 414 1.76 20.37 13.32
N PRO A 415 1.87 20.50 11.98
CA PRO A 415 2.63 19.56 11.17
C PRO A 415 4.10 19.54 11.58
N THR A 416 4.74 18.39 11.47
CA THR A 416 6.19 18.30 11.62
C THR A 416 6.88 18.98 10.43
N PRO A 417 8.08 19.55 10.63
CA PRO A 417 8.89 20.10 9.56
C PRO A 417 9.19 19.09 8.44
#